data_AF-A0A662DNT3-F1
#
_entry.id   AF-A0A662DNT3-F1
#
_cell.length_a   1.000
_cell.length_b   1.000
_cell.length_c   1.000
_cell.angle_alpha   90.00
_cell.angle_beta   90.00
_cell.angle_gamma   90.00
#
_symmetry.space_group_name_H-M   'P 1'
#
loop_
_entity.id
_entity.type
_entity.pdbx_description
1 polymer ?
#
loop_
_entity_poly.entity_id
_entity_poly.type
_entity_poly.pdbx_seq_one_letter_code
_entity_poly.pdbx_strand_id
1 'polypeptide(L)'
;MLEKVLPLVLVAVVAAACSSAPVEPDGHENPERAVVAWFEAIDNDDAEGASSATHAETLALILGIENDLDAAAIAAYLDDGVPMETQASYWASFAAGFVEFASRPISTLTVGESERFTSEGVEFASVPISGGPGSGSVVIARMRADGLWEVDLVASLGDGFAQLLASEYDDLPNTSEGDRVRLAYSETVVPSLWAAMADGSFGDDFTRTALAIIGKADG
;
A
#
# COMPACT_ATOMS: atom_id res chain seq x y z
N MET A 1 -32.83 -71.16 15.71
CA MET A 1 -31.46 -71.00 15.21
C MET A 1 -31.47 -69.79 14.28
N LEU A 2 -30.50 -68.88 14.47
CA LEU A 2 -30.06 -67.72 13.66
C LEU A 2 -30.83 -67.49 12.35
N GLU A 3 -31.28 -66.30 11.96
CA GLU A 3 -30.51 -65.09 11.58
C GLU A 3 -31.52 -64.24 10.75
N LYS A 4 -31.62 -62.90 10.74
CA LYS A 4 -30.65 -61.83 10.55
C LYS A 4 -31.32 -60.53 11.04
N VAL A 5 -30.71 -59.84 11.99
CA VAL A 5 -31.02 -58.43 12.25
C VAL A 5 -30.13 -57.63 11.30
N LEU A 6 -30.74 -56.95 10.33
CA LEU A 6 -30.04 -56.03 9.44
C LEU A 6 -29.69 -54.77 10.24
N PRO A 7 -28.41 -54.35 10.37
CA PRO A 7 -28.12 -53.05 10.95
C PRO A 7 -28.42 -51.97 9.91
N LEU A 8 -29.38 -51.11 10.23
CA LEU A 8 -29.63 -49.86 9.50
C LEU A 8 -28.42 -48.94 9.77
N VAL A 9 -27.47 -48.90 8.84
CA VAL A 9 -26.37 -47.93 8.88
C VAL A 9 -26.96 -46.57 8.54
N LEU A 10 -27.26 -45.79 9.57
CA LEU A 10 -27.63 -44.39 9.44
C LEU A 10 -26.34 -43.61 9.09
N VAL A 11 -26.15 -43.32 7.81
CA VAL A 11 -25.09 -42.42 7.36
C VAL A 11 -25.48 -41.01 7.80
N ALA A 12 -24.92 -40.57 8.93
CA ALA A 12 -24.96 -39.17 9.33
C ALA A 12 -24.07 -38.39 8.35
N VAL A 13 -24.70 -37.74 7.37
CA VAL A 13 -24.03 -36.72 6.57
C VAL A 13 -23.77 -35.54 7.49
N VAL A 14 -22.56 -35.44 8.02
CA VAL A 14 -22.08 -34.22 8.66
C VAL A 14 -21.84 -33.24 7.52
N ALA A 15 -22.83 -32.39 7.26
CA ALA A 15 -22.62 -31.19 6.48
C ALA A 15 -21.67 -30.31 7.30
N ALA A 16 -20.37 -30.36 6.98
CA ALA A 16 -19.43 -29.35 7.40
C ALA A 16 -19.88 -28.03 6.74
N ALA A 17 -20.71 -27.27 7.43
CA ALA A 17 -20.90 -25.87 7.12
C ALA A 17 -19.57 -25.19 7.43
N CYS A 18 -18.68 -25.14 6.42
CA CYS A 18 -17.63 -24.14 6.36
C CYS A 18 -18.34 -22.79 6.32
N SER A 19 -18.69 -22.27 7.50
CA SER A 19 -19.03 -20.87 7.67
C SER A 19 -17.72 -20.11 7.53
N SER A 20 -17.23 -19.94 6.30
CA SER A 20 -16.29 -18.86 6.02
C SER A 20 -17.04 -17.59 6.38
N ALA A 21 -16.64 -16.94 7.48
CA ALA A 21 -17.03 -15.57 7.71
C ALA A 21 -16.77 -14.81 6.39
N PRO A 22 -17.66 -13.89 5.99
CA PRO A 22 -17.33 -13.02 4.86
C PRO A 22 -15.95 -12.43 5.17
N VAL A 23 -15.01 -12.64 4.26
CA VAL A 23 -13.70 -11.97 4.31
C VAL A 23 -14.05 -10.49 4.38
N GLU A 24 -13.76 -9.84 5.51
CA GLU A 24 -13.94 -8.40 5.60
C GLU A 24 -13.08 -7.80 4.49
N PRO A 25 -13.64 -6.89 3.67
CA PRO A 25 -12.86 -6.32 2.60
C PRO A 25 -11.67 -5.57 3.19
N ASP A 26 -10.47 -5.87 2.70
CA ASP A 26 -9.26 -5.13 3.04
C ASP A 26 -9.44 -3.65 2.65
N GLY A 27 -9.18 -2.73 3.58
CA GLY A 27 -9.33 -1.28 3.42
C GLY A 27 -10.23 -0.62 4.48
N HIS A 28 -10.35 0.71 4.45
CA HIS A 28 -11.04 1.47 5.50
C HIS A 28 -12.14 2.42 4.97
N GLU A 29 -13.14 2.70 5.80
CA GLU A 29 -14.33 3.45 5.41
C GLU A 29 -14.08 4.96 5.17
N ASN A 30 -12.96 5.49 5.63
CA ASN A 30 -12.54 6.87 5.42
C ASN A 30 -11.00 7.00 5.45
N PRO A 31 -10.44 8.08 4.86
CA PRO A 31 -9.00 8.33 4.83
C PRO A 31 -8.33 8.34 6.21
N GLU A 32 -8.98 8.97 7.19
CA GLU A 32 -8.43 9.12 8.53
C GLU A 32 -8.27 7.75 9.20
N ARG A 33 -9.27 6.87 9.05
CA ARG A 33 -9.22 5.52 9.59
C ARG A 33 -8.13 4.70 8.93
N ALA A 34 -7.90 4.85 7.62
CA ALA A 34 -6.78 4.20 6.93
C ALA A 34 -5.43 4.57 7.54
N VAL A 35 -5.19 5.87 7.75
CA VAL A 35 -3.94 6.35 8.35
C VAL A 35 -3.79 5.90 9.80
N VAL A 36 -4.86 5.96 10.61
CA VAL A 36 -4.82 5.48 12.00
C VAL A 36 -4.54 3.98 12.05
N ALA A 37 -5.23 3.18 11.23
CA ALA A 37 -5.03 1.73 11.18
C ALA A 37 -3.60 1.37 10.77
N TRP A 38 -3.04 2.09 9.79
CA TRP A 38 -1.65 1.93 9.38
C TRP A 38 -0.67 2.21 10.54
N PHE A 39 -0.87 3.32 11.27
CA PHE A 39 -0.05 3.65 12.44
C PHE A 39 -0.16 2.63 13.57
N GLU A 40 -1.39 2.21 13.90
CA GLU A 40 -1.67 1.20 14.93
C GLU A 40 -1.00 -0.13 14.56
N ALA A 41 -1.09 -0.55 13.30
CA ALA A 41 -0.54 -1.82 12.86
C ALA A 41 1.00 -1.83 12.92
N ILE A 42 1.65 -0.75 12.44
CA ILE A 42 3.11 -0.60 12.50
C ILE A 42 3.61 -0.69 13.95
N ASP A 43 2.98 0.03 14.89
CA ASP A 43 3.43 0.04 16.29
C ASP A 43 3.14 -1.27 17.03
N ASN A 44 2.16 -2.05 16.57
CA ASN A 44 1.82 -3.36 17.13
C ASN A 44 2.59 -4.53 16.52
N ASP A 45 3.57 -4.27 15.63
CA ASP A 45 4.28 -5.32 14.87
C ASP A 45 3.32 -6.19 14.04
N ASP A 46 2.21 -5.60 13.60
CA ASP A 46 1.18 -6.23 12.77
C ASP A 46 1.43 -5.90 11.29
N ALA A 47 2.33 -6.67 10.68
CA ALA A 47 2.69 -6.49 9.28
C ALA A 47 1.51 -6.71 8.32
N GLU A 48 0.59 -7.62 8.64
CA GLU A 48 -0.60 -7.88 7.82
C GLU A 48 -1.53 -6.67 7.85
N GLY A 49 -1.84 -6.15 9.04
CA GLY A 49 -2.64 -4.94 9.21
C GLY A 49 -2.01 -3.71 8.55
N ALA A 50 -0.69 -3.53 8.64
CA ALA A 50 0.00 -2.39 8.03
C ALA A 50 -0.05 -2.47 6.50
N SER A 51 0.06 -3.69 5.96
CA SER A 51 -0.01 -3.94 4.53
C SER A 51 -1.42 -3.79 3.98
N SER A 52 -2.44 -4.31 4.67
CA SER A 52 -3.85 -4.14 4.28
C SER A 52 -4.32 -2.68 4.38
N ALA A 53 -3.69 -1.85 5.22
CA ALA A 53 -3.94 -0.42 5.27
C ALA A 53 -3.21 0.38 4.18
N THR A 54 -2.40 -0.28 3.34
CA THR A 54 -1.53 0.34 2.33
C THR A 54 -1.90 -0.12 0.91
N HIS A 55 -1.86 0.78 -0.06
CA HIS A 55 -2.13 0.43 -1.45
C HIS A 55 -1.07 -0.55 -1.98
N ALA A 56 -1.51 -1.77 -2.26
CA ALA A 56 -0.64 -2.92 -2.54
C ALA A 56 0.37 -2.69 -3.66
N GLU A 57 -0.03 -2.04 -4.77
CA GLU A 57 0.90 -1.77 -5.87
C GLU A 57 1.97 -0.73 -5.51
N THR A 58 1.63 0.25 -4.66
CA THR A 58 2.63 1.24 -4.21
C THR A 58 3.64 0.58 -3.28
N LEU A 59 3.18 -0.35 -2.43
CA LEU A 59 4.05 -1.16 -1.59
C LEU A 59 4.94 -2.06 -2.44
N ALA A 60 4.37 -2.78 -3.42
CA ALA A 60 5.12 -3.66 -4.32
C ALA A 60 6.24 -2.92 -5.06
N LEU A 61 5.95 -1.72 -5.59
CA LEU A 61 6.94 -0.89 -6.28
C LEU A 61 8.05 -0.42 -5.34
N ILE A 62 7.70 0.12 -4.17
CA ILE A 62 8.70 0.60 -3.21
C ILE A 62 9.59 -0.54 -2.74
N LEU A 63 9.00 -1.67 -2.32
CA LEU A 63 9.79 -2.81 -1.85
C LEU A 63 10.62 -3.42 -2.98
N GLY A 64 10.09 -3.47 -4.20
CA GLY A 64 10.84 -3.92 -5.36
C GLY A 64 12.10 -3.09 -5.60
N ILE A 65 11.92 -1.77 -5.62
CA ILE A 65 12.99 -0.81 -5.93
C ILE A 65 14.01 -0.71 -4.78
N GLU A 66 13.57 -0.62 -3.53
CA GLU A 66 14.47 -0.55 -2.37
C GLU A 66 15.34 -1.80 -2.20
N ASN A 67 14.83 -2.96 -2.62
CA ASN A 67 15.56 -4.22 -2.57
C ASN A 67 16.36 -4.50 -3.85
N ASP A 68 16.46 -3.53 -4.77
CA ASP A 68 17.22 -3.65 -6.04
C ASP A 68 16.81 -4.90 -6.83
N LEU A 69 15.49 -5.16 -6.87
CA LEU A 69 14.94 -6.29 -7.59
C LEU A 69 14.92 -6.01 -9.10
N ASP A 70 15.08 -7.07 -9.91
CA ASP A 70 14.91 -6.94 -11.35
C ASP A 70 13.43 -6.80 -11.74
N ALA A 71 13.19 -6.34 -12.97
CA ALA A 71 11.84 -6.13 -13.49
C ALA A 71 10.95 -7.38 -13.45
N ALA A 72 11.53 -8.59 -13.52
CA ALA A 72 10.76 -9.83 -13.43
C ALA A 72 10.24 -10.06 -12.01
N ALA A 73 11.07 -9.81 -11.01
CA ALA A 73 10.68 -9.90 -9.60
C ALA A 73 9.71 -8.78 -9.19
N ILE A 74 9.89 -7.55 -9.68
CA ILE A 74 8.93 -6.45 -9.45
C ILE A 74 7.58 -6.78 -10.10
N ALA A 75 7.57 -7.27 -11.35
CA ALA A 75 6.35 -7.71 -12.01
C ALA A 75 5.64 -8.83 -11.22
N ALA A 76 6.38 -9.80 -10.66
CA ALA A 76 5.82 -10.83 -9.80
C ALA A 76 5.20 -10.24 -8.52
N TYR A 77 5.82 -9.24 -7.89
CA TYR A 77 5.22 -8.56 -6.73
C TYR A 77 3.92 -7.82 -7.09
N LEU A 78 3.85 -7.24 -8.29
CA LEU A 78 2.65 -6.56 -8.77
C LEU A 78 1.51 -7.53 -9.10
N ASP A 79 1.82 -8.75 -9.55
CA ASP A 79 0.83 -9.74 -9.97
C ASP A 79 0.39 -10.67 -8.83
N ASP A 80 1.34 -11.15 -8.03
CA ASP A 80 1.11 -12.16 -7.00
C ASP A 80 1.06 -11.56 -5.58
N GLY A 81 1.44 -10.29 -5.44
CA GLY A 81 1.63 -9.62 -4.15
C GLY A 81 3.03 -9.85 -3.57
N VAL A 82 3.43 -8.96 -2.67
CA VAL A 82 4.72 -9.07 -1.98
C VAL A 82 4.68 -10.21 -0.96
N PRO A 83 5.71 -11.06 -0.82
CA PRO A 83 5.77 -12.06 0.25
C PRO A 83 5.63 -11.43 1.64
N MET A 84 4.81 -12.02 2.50
CA MET A 84 4.54 -11.46 3.84
C MET A 84 5.81 -11.33 4.70
N GLU A 85 6.81 -12.20 4.52
CA GLU A 85 8.10 -12.08 5.21
C GLU A 85 8.85 -10.79 4.81
N THR A 86 8.81 -10.43 3.53
CA THR A 86 9.42 -9.20 3.00
C THR A 86 8.69 -7.97 3.53
N GLN A 87 7.36 -7.99 3.51
CA GLN A 87 6.52 -6.91 4.06
C GLN A 87 6.75 -6.75 5.57
N ALA A 88 6.80 -7.83 6.34
CA ALA A 88 7.07 -7.78 7.78
C ALA A 88 8.46 -7.20 8.09
N SER A 89 9.48 -7.59 7.31
CA SER A 89 10.83 -7.03 7.44
C SER A 89 10.87 -5.53 7.13
N TYR A 90 10.13 -5.10 6.11
CA TYR A 90 9.98 -3.69 5.76
C TYR A 90 9.31 -2.90 6.89
N TRP A 91 8.14 -3.34 7.37
CA TRP A 91 7.39 -2.63 8.41
C TRP A 91 8.13 -2.56 9.74
N ALA A 92 8.83 -3.62 10.15
CA ALA A 92 9.69 -3.60 11.33
C ALA A 92 10.83 -2.57 11.19
N SER A 93 11.45 -2.49 10.02
CA SER A 93 12.51 -1.52 9.73
C SER A 93 11.97 -0.09 9.70
N PHE A 94 10.79 0.12 9.10
CA PHE A 94 10.09 1.40 9.07
C PHE A 94 9.75 1.88 10.49
N ALA A 95 9.18 1.02 11.34
CA ALA A 95 8.85 1.35 12.72
C ALA A 95 10.10 1.74 13.52
N ALA A 96 11.17 0.96 13.40
CA ALA A 96 12.44 1.24 14.06
C ALA A 96 13.05 2.57 13.60
N GLY A 97 13.08 2.81 12.29
CA GLY A 97 13.59 4.06 11.70
C GLY A 97 12.78 5.28 12.13
N PHE A 98 11.44 5.14 12.20
CA PHE A 98 10.58 6.21 12.70
C PHE A 98 10.87 6.53 14.17
N VAL A 99 11.03 5.52 15.03
CA VAL A 99 11.36 5.72 16.45
C VAL A 99 12.73 6.38 16.60
N GLU A 100 13.73 6.00 15.80
CA GLU A 100 15.04 6.64 15.79
C GLU A 100 14.95 8.13 15.41
N PHE A 101 14.18 8.43 14.37
CA PHE A 101 14.00 9.80 13.87
C PHE A 101 13.17 10.69 14.81
N ALA A 102 11.99 10.21 15.21
CA ALA A 102 10.99 10.99 15.95
C ALA A 102 11.08 10.81 17.48
N SER A 103 11.94 9.90 17.97
CA SER A 103 12.09 9.55 19.38
C SER A 103 10.79 9.10 20.06
N ARG A 104 9.88 8.49 19.29
CA ARG A 104 8.59 7.99 19.76
C ARG A 104 7.94 7.06 18.71
N PRO A 105 6.95 6.24 19.12
CA PRO A 105 6.17 5.40 18.21
C PRO A 105 5.28 6.20 17.24
N ILE A 106 4.95 5.64 16.07
CA ILE A 106 4.19 6.35 15.03
C ILE A 106 2.73 6.57 15.40
N SER A 107 2.11 5.67 16.18
CA SER A 107 0.74 5.81 16.69
C SER A 107 0.56 6.98 17.65
N THR A 108 1.66 7.61 18.11
CA THR A 108 1.57 8.84 18.91
C THR A 108 1.31 10.08 18.08
N LEU A 109 1.35 9.97 16.75
CA LEU A 109 0.91 11.03 15.84
C LEU A 109 -0.61 11.19 15.92
N THR A 110 -1.06 12.44 15.77
CA THR A 110 -2.48 12.77 15.69
C THR A 110 -2.88 12.90 14.23
N VAL A 111 -4.06 12.37 13.90
CA VAL A 111 -4.66 12.47 12.57
C VAL A 111 -5.69 13.60 12.56
N GLY A 112 -5.55 14.52 11.62
CA GLY A 112 -6.45 15.63 11.38
C GLY A 112 -7.58 15.30 10.41
N GLU A 113 -8.44 16.29 10.15
CA GLU A 113 -9.49 16.20 9.13
C GLU A 113 -8.87 16.20 7.73
N SER A 114 -9.27 15.24 6.89
CA SER A 114 -8.76 15.11 5.54
C SER A 114 -9.42 16.06 4.54
N GLU A 115 -8.66 16.45 3.51
CA GLU A 115 -9.20 17.13 2.33
C GLU A 115 -9.17 16.17 1.14
N ARG A 116 -10.35 15.87 0.58
CA ARG A 116 -10.48 14.97 -0.57
C ARG A 116 -10.36 15.71 -1.89
N PHE A 117 -9.70 15.08 -2.85
CA PHE A 117 -9.52 15.62 -4.19
C PHE A 117 -9.44 14.50 -5.22
N THR A 118 -9.53 14.85 -6.50
CA THR A 118 -9.42 13.88 -7.60
C THR A 118 -8.20 14.22 -8.44
N SER A 119 -7.41 13.19 -8.76
CA SER A 119 -6.22 13.27 -9.60
C SER A 119 -6.22 12.10 -10.58
N GLU A 120 -6.04 12.37 -11.87
CA GLU A 120 -6.03 11.33 -12.93
C GLU A 120 -7.22 10.34 -12.86
N GLY A 121 -8.39 10.83 -12.44
CA GLY A 121 -9.61 10.00 -12.32
C GLY A 121 -9.68 9.11 -11.07
N VAL A 122 -8.69 9.19 -10.16
CA VAL A 122 -8.67 8.51 -8.87
C VAL A 122 -8.95 9.51 -7.74
N GLU A 123 -9.73 9.11 -6.74
CA GLU A 123 -9.99 9.94 -5.56
C GLU A 123 -8.88 9.73 -4.52
N PHE A 124 -8.34 10.83 -4.02
CA PHE A 124 -7.31 10.88 -3.00
C PHE A 124 -7.75 11.77 -1.84
N ALA A 125 -7.03 11.69 -0.73
CA ALA A 125 -7.23 12.55 0.40
C ALA A 125 -5.89 12.91 1.05
N SER A 126 -5.68 14.20 1.27
CA SER A 126 -4.59 14.70 2.10
C SER A 126 -5.00 14.59 3.55
N VAL A 127 -4.29 13.77 4.33
CA VAL A 127 -4.56 13.54 5.74
C VAL A 127 -3.46 14.23 6.56
N PRO A 128 -3.75 15.37 7.21
CA PRO A 128 -2.79 16.04 8.06
C PRO A 128 -2.44 15.15 9.26
N ILE A 129 -1.15 14.98 9.51
CA ILE A 129 -0.63 14.30 10.68
C ILE A 129 0.21 15.27 11.50
N SER A 130 0.08 15.23 12.82
CA SER A 130 0.86 16.10 13.69
C SER A 130 1.50 15.38 14.85
N GLY A 131 2.76 15.73 15.06
CA GLY A 131 3.63 15.17 16.07
C GLY A 131 3.80 16.03 17.32
N GLY A 132 2.96 17.04 17.53
CA GLY A 132 3.16 18.05 18.57
C GLY A 132 3.23 19.46 17.97
N PRO A 133 3.56 20.48 18.78
CA PRO A 133 3.41 21.87 18.36
C PRO A 133 4.34 22.20 17.18
N GLY A 134 3.76 22.38 15.99
CA GLY A 134 4.44 22.96 14.82
C GLY A 134 5.07 22.00 13.82
N SER A 135 4.90 20.68 13.94
CA SER A 135 5.27 19.71 12.90
C SER A 135 4.01 19.08 12.29
N GLY A 136 3.45 19.76 11.29
CA GLY A 136 2.45 19.17 10.39
C GLY A 136 3.16 18.48 9.24
N SER A 137 2.79 17.23 8.99
CA SER A 137 3.13 16.49 7.76
C SER A 137 1.82 15.97 7.17
N VAL A 138 1.86 15.44 5.95
CA VAL A 138 0.67 14.88 5.29
C VAL A 138 0.95 13.42 4.94
N VAL A 139 -0.05 12.57 5.16
CA VAL A 139 -0.14 11.25 4.55
C VAL A 139 -1.23 11.33 3.50
N ILE A 140 -0.97 10.81 2.31
CA ILE A 140 -1.95 10.78 1.23
C ILE A 140 -2.60 9.40 1.20
N ALA A 141 -3.92 9.36 1.32
CA ALA A 141 -4.72 8.16 1.14
C ALA A 141 -5.32 8.13 -0.27
N ARG A 142 -5.51 6.94 -0.82
CA ARG A 142 -6.12 6.66 -2.12
C ARG A 142 -7.41 5.86 -1.92
N MET A 143 -8.46 6.22 -2.65
CA MET A 143 -9.69 5.45 -2.70
C MET A 143 -9.60 4.36 -3.76
N ARG A 144 -9.93 3.13 -3.37
CA ARG A 144 -10.07 1.98 -4.26
C ARG A 144 -11.39 1.99 -5.02
N ALA A 145 -11.46 1.14 -6.05
CA ALA A 145 -12.66 0.96 -6.87
C ALA A 145 -13.89 0.45 -6.08
N ASP A 146 -13.67 -0.21 -4.93
CA ASP A 146 -14.73 -0.67 -4.04
C ASP A 146 -15.15 0.36 -2.98
N GLY A 147 -14.55 1.56 -3.01
CA GLY A 147 -14.88 2.67 -2.14
C GLY A 147 -14.17 2.67 -0.78
N LEU A 148 -13.25 1.74 -0.56
CA LEU A 148 -12.39 1.71 0.63
C LEU A 148 -11.13 2.54 0.43
N TRP A 149 -10.57 3.01 1.54
CA TRP A 149 -9.40 3.88 1.60
C TRP A 149 -8.18 3.13 2.12
N GLU A 150 -7.03 3.41 1.51
CA GLU A 150 -5.71 2.89 1.86
C GLU A 150 -4.66 4.00 1.77
N VAL A 151 -3.54 3.84 2.46
CA VAL A 151 -2.39 4.74 2.38
C VAL A 151 -1.66 4.53 1.05
N ASP A 152 -1.39 5.62 0.33
CA ASP A 152 -0.59 5.59 -0.90
C ASP A 152 0.85 6.00 -0.57
N LEU A 153 1.77 5.03 -0.57
CA LEU A 153 3.15 5.30 -0.15
C LEU A 153 3.92 6.15 -1.16
N VAL A 154 3.65 6.00 -2.46
CA VAL A 154 4.30 6.82 -3.49
C VAL A 154 3.89 8.28 -3.31
N ALA A 155 2.61 8.53 -3.06
CA ALA A 155 2.11 9.88 -2.82
C ALA A 155 2.55 10.43 -1.45
N SER A 156 2.67 9.59 -0.42
CA SER A 156 3.00 10.02 0.95
C SER A 156 4.50 10.21 1.19
N LEU A 157 5.35 9.43 0.50
CA LEU A 157 6.80 9.37 0.71
C LEU A 157 7.59 9.80 -0.53
N GLY A 158 6.91 10.43 -1.51
CA GLY A 158 7.44 10.70 -2.84
C GLY A 158 8.80 11.42 -2.86
N ASP A 159 9.07 12.35 -1.94
CA ASP A 159 10.37 13.05 -1.89
C ASP A 159 11.55 12.10 -1.57
N GLY A 160 11.30 11.05 -0.78
CA GLY A 160 12.31 10.02 -0.47
C GLY A 160 12.54 9.03 -1.61
N PHE A 161 11.54 8.83 -2.47
CA PHE A 161 11.55 7.76 -3.48
C PHE A 161 11.61 8.23 -4.93
N ALA A 162 11.33 9.51 -5.22
CA ALA A 162 11.19 9.99 -6.60
C ALA A 162 12.43 9.72 -7.46
N GLN A 163 13.64 9.84 -6.91
CA GLN A 163 14.87 9.53 -7.65
C GLN A 163 15.02 8.03 -7.93
N LEU A 164 14.67 7.19 -6.96
CA LEU A 164 14.70 5.74 -7.13
C LEU A 164 13.67 5.29 -8.17
N LEU A 165 12.45 5.83 -8.10
CA LEU A 165 11.40 5.61 -9.09
C LEU A 165 11.84 6.05 -10.49
N ALA A 166 12.53 7.19 -10.61
CA ALA A 166 13.03 7.67 -11.89
C ALA A 166 14.14 6.78 -12.46
N SER A 167 15.08 6.35 -11.61
CA SER A 167 16.18 5.47 -12.01
C SER A 167 15.65 4.11 -12.49
N GLU A 168 14.76 3.51 -11.70
CA GLU A 168 14.16 2.22 -12.05
C GLU A 168 13.47 2.31 -13.41
N TYR A 169 12.65 3.34 -13.64
CA TYR A 169 11.94 3.50 -14.92
C TYR A 169 12.89 3.58 -16.12
N ASP A 170 14.03 4.26 -15.97
CA ASP A 170 15.03 4.39 -17.02
C ASP A 170 15.77 3.07 -17.30
N ASP A 171 15.91 2.22 -16.29
CA ASP A 171 16.63 0.96 -16.36
C ASP A 171 15.73 -0.23 -16.76
N LEU A 172 14.41 -0.03 -16.84
CA LEU A 172 13.47 -1.08 -17.21
C LEU A 172 13.80 -1.70 -18.59
N PRO A 173 13.87 -3.04 -18.70
CA PRO A 173 14.16 -3.71 -19.96
C PRO A 173 12.95 -3.66 -20.92
N ASN A 174 13.20 -3.84 -22.22
CA ASN A 174 12.14 -3.98 -23.24
C ASN A 174 11.66 -5.44 -23.32
N THR A 175 11.07 -5.93 -22.24
CA THR A 175 10.47 -7.27 -22.12
C THR A 175 9.03 -7.18 -21.60
N SER A 176 8.29 -8.29 -21.61
CA SER A 176 6.94 -8.37 -21.04
C SER A 176 6.88 -7.93 -19.58
N GLU A 177 7.90 -8.28 -18.80
CA GLU A 177 8.00 -7.95 -17.38
C GLU A 177 8.29 -6.45 -17.22
N GLY A 178 9.20 -5.89 -18.02
CA GLY A 178 9.43 -4.45 -18.06
C GLY A 178 8.18 -3.66 -18.45
N ASP A 179 7.41 -4.15 -19.44
CA ASP A 179 6.14 -3.54 -19.85
C ASP A 179 5.08 -3.62 -18.75
N ARG A 180 5.06 -4.70 -17.96
CA ARG A 180 4.18 -4.83 -16.79
C ARG A 180 4.50 -3.80 -15.71
N VAL A 181 5.78 -3.53 -15.45
CA VAL A 181 6.20 -2.49 -14.51
C VAL A 181 5.88 -1.10 -15.08
N ARG A 182 6.13 -0.82 -16.37
CA ARG A 182 5.73 0.44 -17.01
C ARG A 182 4.23 0.71 -16.88
N LEU A 183 3.41 -0.32 -17.05
CA LEU A 183 1.96 -0.19 -16.86
C LEU A 183 1.62 0.24 -15.43
N ALA A 184 2.25 -0.36 -14.41
CA ALA A 184 2.07 0.06 -13.02
C ALA A 184 2.56 1.50 -12.77
N TYR A 185 3.57 1.97 -13.52
CA TYR A 185 3.94 3.39 -13.48
C TYR A 185 2.82 4.28 -14.01
N SER A 186 2.27 3.99 -15.18
CA SER A 186 1.19 4.78 -15.77
C SER A 186 -0.11 4.72 -14.96
N GLU A 187 -0.48 3.55 -14.43
CA GLU A 187 -1.76 3.34 -13.73
C GLU A 187 -1.71 3.69 -12.24
N THR A 188 -0.54 3.56 -11.60
CA THR A 188 -0.40 3.78 -10.16
C THR A 188 0.55 4.91 -9.82
N VAL A 189 1.79 4.91 -10.32
CA VAL A 189 2.78 5.94 -9.94
C VAL A 189 2.38 7.32 -10.44
N VAL A 190 1.92 7.46 -11.69
CA VAL A 190 1.55 8.75 -12.27
C VAL A 190 0.40 9.43 -11.50
N PRO A 191 -0.74 8.77 -11.21
CA PRO A 191 -1.77 9.34 -10.36
C PRO A 191 -1.26 9.75 -8.96
N SER A 192 -0.43 8.92 -8.32
CA SER A 192 0.19 9.21 -7.02
C SER A 192 1.09 10.44 -7.05
N LEU A 193 1.91 10.60 -8.10
CA LEU A 193 2.80 11.73 -8.27
C LEU A 193 2.03 13.03 -8.51
N TRP A 194 0.95 12.98 -9.29
CA TRP A 194 0.05 14.12 -9.44
C TRP A 194 -0.63 14.47 -8.11
N ALA A 195 -1.07 13.48 -7.34
CA ALA A 195 -1.67 13.70 -6.04
C ALA A 195 -0.70 14.35 -5.04
N ALA A 196 0.54 13.84 -4.99
CA ALA A 196 1.63 14.42 -4.20
C ALA A 196 1.93 15.88 -4.57
N MET A 197 1.95 16.20 -5.87
CA MET A 197 2.16 17.59 -6.32
C MET A 197 0.95 18.49 -6.02
N ALA A 198 -0.28 17.96 -6.10
CA ALA A 198 -1.50 18.72 -5.83
C ALA A 198 -1.63 19.12 -4.36
N ASP A 199 -1.19 18.25 -3.43
CA ASP A 199 -1.12 18.56 -2.00
C ASP A 199 -0.09 19.68 -1.70
N GLY A 200 1.00 19.74 -2.47
CA GLY A 200 2.00 20.79 -2.35
C GLY A 200 2.91 20.67 -1.11
N SER A 201 2.91 19.52 -0.44
CA SER A 201 3.79 19.23 0.71
C SER A 201 5.26 19.03 0.32
N PHE A 202 5.55 18.69 -0.95
CA PHE A 202 6.90 18.45 -1.44
C PHE A 202 7.49 19.66 -2.19
N GLY A 203 8.83 19.72 -2.26
CA GLY A 203 9.56 20.83 -2.85
C GLY A 203 9.69 20.81 -4.38
N ASP A 204 10.37 21.83 -4.91
CA ASP A 204 10.62 21.99 -6.36
C ASP A 204 11.42 20.83 -6.98
N ASP A 205 12.32 20.22 -6.19
CA ASP A 205 13.16 19.12 -6.66
C ASP A 205 12.36 17.82 -6.86
N PHE A 206 11.45 17.51 -5.92
CA PHE A 206 10.45 16.47 -6.09
C PHE A 206 9.61 16.74 -7.33
N THR A 207 9.02 17.94 -7.43
CA THR A 207 8.13 18.33 -8.54
C THR A 207 8.80 18.12 -9.91
N ARG A 208 10.06 18.54 -10.03
CA ARG A 208 10.84 18.37 -11.27
C ARG A 208 11.05 16.89 -11.62
N THR A 209 11.36 16.07 -10.62
CA THR A 209 11.60 14.64 -10.81
C THR A 209 10.30 13.91 -11.14
N ALA A 210 9.21 14.22 -10.43
CA ALA A 210 7.88 13.70 -10.70
C ALA A 210 7.43 13.98 -12.14
N LEU A 211 7.54 15.23 -12.59
CA LEU A 211 7.21 15.61 -13.98
C LEU A 211 8.07 14.88 -15.02
N ALA A 212 9.33 14.59 -14.71
CA ALA A 212 10.20 13.82 -15.59
C ALA A 212 9.76 12.34 -15.70
N ILE A 213 9.30 11.73 -14.61
CA ILE A 213 8.73 10.38 -14.63
C ILE A 213 7.43 10.37 -15.44
N ILE A 214 6.50 11.30 -15.12
CA ILE A 214 5.19 11.41 -15.78
C ILE A 214 5.36 11.54 -17.29
N GLY A 215 6.23 12.46 -17.74
CA GLY A 215 6.46 12.66 -19.17
C GLY A 215 7.03 11.45 -19.91
N LYS A 216 7.66 10.51 -19.20
CA LYS A 216 8.16 9.24 -19.77
C LYS A 216 7.11 8.12 -19.72
N ALA A 217 6.22 8.13 -18.73
CA ALA A 217 5.17 7.13 -18.55
C ALA A 217 3.95 7.36 -19.47
N ASP A 218 3.75 8.60 -19.92
CA ASP A 218 2.66 8.99 -20.85
C ASP A 218 3.03 8.88 -22.34
N GLY A 219 4.31 8.66 -22.66
CA GLY A 219 4.86 8.72 -24.04
C GLY A 219 5.19 7.35 -24.62
#